data_AF-A0A149VEB9-F1
#
_entry.id   AF-A0A149VEB9-F1
#
_cell.length_a   1.000
_cell.length_b   1.000
_cell.length_c   1.000
_cell.angle_alpha   90.00
_cell.angle_beta   90.00
_cell.angle_gamma   90.00
#
_symmetry.space_group_name_H-M   'P 1'
#
loop_
_entity.id
_entity.type
_entity.pdbx_description
1 polymer ?
#
loop_
_entity_poly.entity_id
_entity_poly.type
_entity_poly.pdbx_seq_one_letter_code
_entity_poly.pdbx_strand_id
1 'polypeptide(L)'
;EEQPQSGEDGKPPAERYRTMNRAGWRCWVKAPDGRYVWRYLLTSAGMNEALNGLNARDAKKMLVERGLLIPAKDGKFSEILRPPGQGQVRLYQVHHDILAVATGDK
;
A
#
# COMPACT_ATOMS: atom_id res chain seq x y z
N GLU A 1 -3.27 20.37 12.85
CA GLU A 1 -3.47 19.85 11.49
C GLU A 1 -2.26 20.25 10.67
N GLU A 2 -1.56 19.30 10.03
CA GLU A 2 -0.43 19.58 9.14
C GLU A 2 -0.94 20.25 7.87
N GLN A 3 -0.43 21.46 7.58
CA GLN A 3 -0.67 22.10 6.29
C GLN A 3 0.10 21.31 5.22
N PRO A 4 -0.54 20.89 4.11
CA PRO A 4 0.19 20.29 3.00
C PRO A 4 1.20 21.32 2.47
N GLN A 5 2.45 20.90 2.22
CA GLN A 5 3.43 21.68 1.48
C GLN A 5 2.84 21.98 0.10
N SER A 6 2.23 23.14 -0.04
CA SER A 6 1.48 23.52 -1.23
C SER A 6 2.43 23.75 -2.39
N GLY A 7 2.13 23.12 -3.53
CA GLY A 7 2.49 23.67 -4.83
C GLY A 7 1.89 25.08 -4.99
N GLU A 8 2.52 25.87 -5.86
CA GLU A 8 2.28 27.29 -6.13
C GLU A 8 0.84 27.76 -5.80
N ASP A 9 0.74 28.76 -4.93
CA ASP A 9 -0.47 29.52 -4.53
C ASP A 9 -1.42 28.97 -3.45
N GLY A 10 -1.12 27.87 -2.77
CA GLY A 10 -1.94 27.42 -1.62
C GLY A 10 -3.39 27.04 -1.98
N LYS A 11 -3.66 26.84 -3.28
CA LYS A 11 -4.94 26.36 -3.80
C LYS A 11 -4.89 24.84 -4.02
N PRO A 12 -6.00 24.11 -3.79
CA PRO A 12 -6.04 22.70 -4.09
C PRO A 12 -5.82 22.48 -5.61
N PRO A 13 -5.16 21.38 -6.01
CA PRO A 13 -4.99 21.03 -7.41
C PRO A 13 -6.33 20.92 -8.16
N ALA A 14 -6.29 21.00 -9.50
CA ALA A 14 -7.47 20.88 -10.36
C ALA A 14 -8.31 19.64 -10.01
N GLU A 15 -9.64 19.71 -10.17
CA GLU A 15 -10.62 18.75 -9.64
C GLU A 15 -10.29 17.27 -9.88
N ARG A 16 -9.73 16.94 -11.05
CA ARG A 16 -9.27 15.57 -11.38
C ARG A 16 -8.16 15.01 -10.47
N TYR A 17 -7.44 15.87 -9.78
CA TYR A 17 -6.39 15.56 -8.80
C TYR A 17 -6.85 15.77 -7.35
N ARG A 18 -8.01 16.39 -7.15
CA ARG A 18 -8.53 16.75 -5.81
C ARG A 18 -9.04 15.53 -5.05
N THR A 19 -9.64 14.57 -5.75
CA THR A 19 -10.20 13.34 -5.16
C THR A 19 -9.84 12.15 -6.01
N MET A 20 -8.79 11.42 -5.64
CA MET A 20 -8.39 10.18 -6.32
C MET A 20 -8.33 9.03 -5.31
N ASN A 21 -9.41 8.24 -5.19
CA ASN A 21 -9.36 7.00 -4.41
C ASN A 21 -8.71 5.88 -5.24
N ARG A 22 -7.37 5.92 -5.37
CA ARG A 22 -6.57 4.89 -6.07
C ARG A 22 -5.72 4.05 -5.13
N ALA A 23 -5.95 4.13 -3.82
CA ALA A 23 -5.15 3.41 -2.84
C ALA A 23 -5.16 1.90 -3.10
N GLY A 24 -6.35 1.34 -3.40
CA GLY A 24 -6.51 -0.05 -3.84
C GLY A 24 -7.67 -0.76 -3.14
N TRP A 25 -7.47 -2.01 -2.72
CA TRP A 25 -8.51 -2.85 -2.11
C TRP A 25 -8.06 -3.42 -0.75
N ARG A 26 -9.03 -3.94 0.02
CA ARG A 26 -8.78 -4.91 1.09
C ARG A 26 -9.57 -6.19 0.83
N CYS A 27 -8.98 -7.34 1.11
CA CYS A 27 -9.64 -8.63 1.00
C CYS A 27 -9.31 -9.53 2.20
N TRP A 28 -10.17 -10.50 2.45
CA TRP A 28 -9.90 -11.57 3.40
C TRP A 28 -9.01 -12.63 2.76
N VAL A 29 -8.00 -13.08 3.47
CA VAL A 29 -7.14 -14.21 3.09
C VAL A 29 -7.01 -15.18 4.24
N LYS A 30 -6.90 -16.48 3.94
CA LYS A 30 -6.66 -17.51 4.95
C LYS A 30 -5.16 -17.57 5.24
N ALA A 31 -4.78 -17.33 6.49
CA ALA A 31 -3.41 -17.44 6.97
C ALA A 31 -3.00 -18.92 7.13
N PRO A 32 -1.69 -19.23 7.22
CA PRO A 32 -1.21 -20.62 7.39
C PRO A 32 -1.76 -21.32 8.63
N ASP A 33 -2.09 -20.56 9.68
CA ASP A 33 -2.70 -21.07 10.92
C ASP A 33 -4.21 -21.32 10.81
N GLY A 34 -4.79 -21.09 9.63
CA GLY A 34 -6.21 -21.31 9.35
C GLY A 34 -7.12 -20.12 9.65
N ARG A 35 -6.63 -19.05 10.29
CA ARG A 35 -7.43 -17.84 10.57
C ARG A 35 -7.61 -16.99 9.31
N TYR A 36 -8.72 -16.25 9.25
CA TYR A 36 -8.92 -15.24 8.21
C TYR A 36 -8.38 -13.90 8.68
N VAL A 37 -7.51 -13.32 7.87
CA VAL A 37 -6.89 -12.03 8.14
C VAL A 37 -7.11 -11.08 6.97
N TRP A 38 -7.00 -9.78 7.23
CA TRP A 38 -7.03 -8.79 6.17
C TRP A 38 -5.75 -8.82 5.34
N ARG A 39 -5.89 -8.53 4.06
CA ARG A 39 -4.80 -8.20 3.14
C ARG A 39 -5.14 -6.94 2.39
N TYR A 40 -4.20 -6.00 2.35
CA TYR A 40 -4.32 -4.78 1.57
C TYR A 40 -3.66 -4.98 0.21
N LEU A 41 -4.33 -4.54 -0.84
CA LEU A 41 -3.85 -4.62 -2.23
C LEU A 41 -3.66 -3.20 -2.72
N LEU A 42 -2.44 -2.69 -2.66
CA LEU A 42 -2.15 -1.32 -3.10
C LEU A 42 -1.86 -1.28 -4.59
N THR A 43 -2.42 -0.28 -5.28
CA THR A 43 -2.00 0.02 -6.66
C THR A 43 -0.59 0.62 -6.67
N SER A 44 0.05 0.70 -7.84
CA SER A 44 1.32 1.44 -7.95
C SER A 44 1.19 2.90 -7.52
N ALA A 45 0.06 3.56 -7.78
CA ALA A 45 -0.16 4.93 -7.36
C ALA A 45 -0.25 5.01 -5.83
N GLY A 46 -1.07 4.16 -5.20
CA GLY A 46 -1.21 4.11 -3.75
C GLY A 46 0.10 3.74 -3.03
N MET A 47 0.89 2.83 -3.60
CA MET A 47 2.19 2.46 -3.05
C MET A 47 3.21 3.59 -3.17
N ASN A 48 3.24 4.31 -4.30
CA ASN A 48 4.14 5.46 -4.49
C ASN A 48 3.77 6.61 -3.54
N GLU A 49 2.48 6.83 -3.32
CA GLU A 49 1.98 7.82 -2.37
C GLU A 49 2.36 7.44 -0.94
N ALA A 50 2.14 6.18 -0.54
CA ALA A 50 2.49 5.68 0.80
C ALA A 50 3.99 5.75 1.11
N LEU A 51 4.84 5.71 0.08
CA LEU A 51 6.30 5.80 0.20
C LEU A 51 6.87 7.16 -0.22
N ASN A 52 6.01 8.17 -0.39
CA ASN A 52 6.46 9.51 -0.76
C ASN A 52 7.42 10.05 0.31
N GLY A 53 8.50 10.70 -0.13
CA GLY A 53 9.56 11.20 0.75
C GLY A 53 10.60 10.14 1.16
N LEU A 54 10.42 8.87 0.78
CA LEU A 54 11.37 7.79 1.07
C LEU A 54 12.10 7.32 -0.19
N ASN A 55 13.26 6.68 -0.03
CA ASN A 55 13.81 5.84 -1.09
C ASN A 55 12.88 4.62 -1.27
N ALA A 56 12.04 4.67 -2.30
CA ALA A 56 11.00 3.68 -2.50
C ALA A 56 11.53 2.25 -2.63
N ARG A 57 12.73 2.04 -3.21
CA ARG A 57 13.32 0.70 -3.36
C ARG A 57 13.71 0.13 -2.01
N ASP A 58 14.42 0.91 -1.21
CA ASP A 58 14.92 0.48 0.08
C ASP A 58 13.77 0.32 1.09
N ALA A 59 12.78 1.22 1.05
CA ALA A 59 11.58 1.11 1.85
C ALA A 59 10.79 -0.17 1.54
N LYS A 60 10.60 -0.51 0.24
CA LYS A 60 9.97 -1.79 -0.15
C LYS A 60 10.76 -2.99 0.34
N LYS A 61 12.09 -2.95 0.25
CA LYS A 61 12.96 -4.02 0.73
C LYS A 61 12.80 -4.21 2.24
N MET A 62 12.84 -3.12 3.02
CA MET A 62 12.60 -3.14 4.47
C MET A 62 11.23 -3.70 4.82
N LEU A 63 10.18 -3.32 4.08
CA LEU A 63 8.83 -3.85 4.31
C LEU A 63 8.75 -5.36 4.03
N VAL A 64 9.45 -5.87 3.01
CA VAL A 64 9.56 -7.31 2.76
C VAL A 64 10.31 -8.01 3.89
N GLU A 65 11.46 -7.46 4.31
CA GLU A 65 12.27 -8.01 5.41
C GLU A 65 11.48 -8.09 6.72
N ARG A 66 10.59 -7.13 6.97
CA ARG A 66 9.70 -7.11 8.14
C ARG A 66 8.42 -7.95 7.97
N GLY A 67 8.23 -8.60 6.82
CA GLY A 67 7.01 -9.39 6.52
C GLY A 67 5.75 -8.55 6.29
N LEU A 68 5.88 -7.23 6.14
CA LEU A 68 4.76 -6.30 5.94
C LEU A 68 4.39 -6.13 4.47
N LEU A 69 5.35 -6.29 3.55
CA LEU A 69 5.11 -6.40 2.12
C LEU A 69 5.36 -7.85 1.69
N ILE A 70 4.35 -8.47 1.10
CA ILE A 70 4.40 -9.87 0.67
C ILE A 70 4.95 -9.91 -0.75
N PRO A 71 6.15 -10.50 -0.98
CA PRO A 71 6.71 -10.60 -2.31
C PRO A 71 5.91 -11.59 -3.17
N ALA A 72 5.91 -11.35 -4.47
CA ALA A 72 5.40 -12.28 -5.46
C ALA A 72 6.28 -13.55 -5.52
N LYS A 73 5.76 -14.61 -6.13
CA LYS A 73 6.48 -15.89 -6.28
C LYS A 73 7.82 -15.76 -7.04
N ASP A 74 7.93 -14.75 -7.91
CA ASP A 74 9.16 -14.44 -8.67
C ASP A 74 10.12 -13.50 -7.91
N GLY A 75 9.87 -13.25 -6.62
CA GLY A 75 10.67 -12.38 -5.76
C GLY A 75 10.44 -10.89 -5.98
N LYS A 76 9.55 -10.49 -6.91
CA LYS A 76 9.23 -9.07 -7.11
C LYS A 76 8.34 -8.54 -5.99
N PHE A 77 8.43 -7.23 -5.76
CA PHE A 77 7.60 -6.53 -4.77
C PHE A 77 6.11 -6.46 -5.13
N SER A 78 5.75 -6.73 -6.39
CA SER A 78 4.37 -6.62 -6.90
C SER A 78 4.02 -7.78 -7.80
N GLU A 79 2.73 -8.14 -7.81
CA GLU A 79 2.17 -9.24 -8.59
C GLU A 79 1.00 -8.74 -9.44
N ILE A 80 0.74 -9.40 -10.57
CA ILE A 80 -0.49 -9.15 -11.33
C ILE A 80 -1.61 -9.99 -10.70
N LEU A 81 -2.60 -9.32 -10.12
CA LEU A 81 -3.76 -9.95 -9.49
C LEU A 81 -5.03 -9.53 -10.21
N ARG A 82 -6.13 -10.26 -9.96
CA ARG A 82 -7.47 -9.92 -10.46
C ARG A 82 -8.41 -9.63 -9.28
N PRO A 83 -8.47 -8.37 -8.82
CA PRO A 83 -9.46 -7.97 -7.82
C PRO A 83 -10.89 -8.19 -8.33
N PRO A 84 -11.88 -8.40 -7.45
CA PRO A 84 -13.27 -8.56 -7.85
C PRO A 84 -13.77 -7.38 -8.69
N GLY A 85 -14.46 -7.67 -9.81
CA GLY A 85 -15.02 -6.66 -10.70
C GLY A 85 -13.99 -5.87 -11.52
N GLN A 86 -12.71 -6.24 -11.46
CA GLN A 86 -11.62 -5.61 -12.22
C GLN A 86 -10.86 -6.61 -13.09
N GLY A 87 -10.16 -6.08 -14.08
CA GLY A 87 -9.23 -6.85 -14.90
C GLY A 87 -7.98 -7.26 -14.14
N GLN A 88 -6.95 -7.66 -14.88
CA GLN A 88 -5.62 -7.86 -14.31
C GLN A 88 -5.00 -6.51 -13.94
N VAL A 89 -4.57 -6.36 -12.68
CA VAL A 89 -3.95 -5.15 -12.15
C VAL A 89 -2.67 -5.52 -11.43
N ARG A 90 -1.59 -4.76 -11.64
CA ARG A 90 -0.36 -4.89 -10.85
C ARG A 90 -0.57 -4.29 -9.46
N LEU A 91 -0.38 -5.10 -8.43
CA LEU A 91 -0.66 -4.76 -7.04
C LEU A 91 0.49 -5.14 -6.11
N TYR A 92 0.60 -4.37 -5.03
CA TYR A 92 1.45 -4.66 -3.88
C TYR A 92 0.58 -5.29 -2.79
N GLN A 93 0.98 -6.47 -2.32
CA GLN A 93 0.26 -7.18 -1.27
C GLN A 93 0.84 -6.81 0.09
N VAL A 94 0.06 -6.12 0.92
CA VAL A 94 0.52 -5.61 2.21
C VAL A 94 -0.21 -6.36 3.34
N HIS A 95 0.56 -6.82 4.32
CA HIS A 95 0.05 -7.53 5.51
C HIS A 95 -0.77 -6.58 6.39
N HIS A 96 -1.79 -7.10 7.09
CA HIS A 96 -2.65 -6.24 7.91
C HIS A 96 -1.92 -5.57 9.08
N ASP A 97 -0.84 -6.18 9.55
CA ASP A 97 -0.02 -5.66 10.64
C ASP A 97 0.70 -4.35 10.29
N ILE A 98 0.66 -3.89 9.04
CA ILE A 98 1.23 -2.57 8.71
C ILE A 98 0.50 -1.42 9.45
N LEU A 99 -0.76 -1.65 9.82
CA LEU A 99 -1.56 -0.74 10.63
C LEU A 99 -1.56 -1.11 12.12
N ALA A 100 -0.86 -2.18 12.50
CA ALA A 100 -0.60 -2.46 13.89
C ALA A 100 0.42 -1.42 14.36
N VAL A 101 -0.10 -0.24 14.72
CA VAL A 101 0.62 0.74 15.52
C VAL A 101 1.04 -0.01 16.77
N ALA A 102 2.33 -0.30 16.88
CA ALA A 102 2.90 -0.73 18.13
C ALA A 102 2.54 0.35 19.15
N THR A 103 1.59 0.01 20.03
CA THR A 103 1.64 0.45 21.40
C THR A 103 3.09 0.23 21.83
N GLY A 104 3.77 1.32 22.18
CA GLY A 104 5.23 1.40 22.26
C GLY A 104 5.88 0.29 23.09
N ASP A 105 7.15 0.04 22.75
CA ASP A 105 8.22 -0.50 23.59
C ASP A 105 7.83 -1.48 24.71
N LYS A 106 8.29 -2.74 24.56
CA LYS A 106 8.67 -3.55 25.71
C LYS A 106 10.15 -3.34 26.00
#